data_AF-A0A8J6NDK1-F1
#
_entry.id   AF-A0A8J6NDK1-F1
#
_cell.length_a   1.000
_cell.length_b   1.000
_cell.length_c   1.000
_cell.angle_alpha   90.00
_cell.angle_beta   90.00
_cell.angle_gamma   90.00
#
_symmetry.space_group_name_H-M   'P 1'
#
loop_
_entity.id
_entity.type
_entity.pdbx_description
1 polymer ?
#
loop_
_entity_poly.entity_id
_entity_poly.type
_entity_poly.pdbx_seq_one_letter_code
_entity_poly.pdbx_strand_id
1 'polypeptide(L)'
;MSKKNYLKVLALAATVAVPVMIANGASAGEYLAGDFHQHSLYTDGGHPFMEMMAKNNNYLQWWANSEHGGERNRDGNGNYWDDPAVYPVNPIMGDVETSGGHQEMWRWQSLRDYVYPDIEAAREMYPDKTIINGVEQNVPGHEHCSTAIHQYDGSASAISEFEYRFDRSDDDTSRDGESSLVDTLELGNVLSKTNNNKDDALLGIKWMQAMKDAGIGDAWVIPAHVERAWSYLIEDFRAWQDAGPDVAFGFEGAPGHQTSGDRGFGRSSLGGGTYGGTGFFVSQVGGMWDALSAEGRKFFNFASSDDHWHWSMGGSDFWPGEYQKTYTYIDTDAAEQIQAGFDGNRSGNSRSGQGDLIDE
;
A
#
# COMPACT_ATOMS: atom_id res chain seq x y z
N MET A 1 -75.96 28.31 48.15
CA MET A 1 -75.19 27.06 48.02
C MET A 1 -74.93 26.79 46.55
N SER A 2 -73.70 26.99 46.07
CA SER A 2 -73.29 26.57 44.72
C SER A 2 -71.87 26.03 44.83
N LYS A 3 -71.73 24.72 44.62
CA LYS A 3 -70.45 24.00 44.57
C LYS A 3 -69.91 24.12 43.15
N LYS A 4 -68.73 24.71 42.96
CA LYS A 4 -67.96 24.57 41.72
C LYS A 4 -66.86 23.54 41.93
N ASN A 5 -66.96 22.44 41.18
CA ASN A 5 -65.95 21.41 41.06
C ASN A 5 -64.75 21.94 40.27
N TYR A 6 -63.53 21.80 40.81
CA TYR A 6 -62.30 22.00 40.06
C TYR A 6 -61.78 20.63 39.61
N LEU A 7 -61.84 20.36 38.30
CA LEU A 7 -61.05 19.29 37.69
C LEU A 7 -59.58 19.73 37.66
N LYS A 8 -58.69 18.95 38.28
CA LYS A 8 -57.25 19.04 38.08
C LYS A 8 -56.89 18.24 36.83
N VAL A 9 -56.43 18.92 35.78
CA VAL A 9 -55.73 18.29 34.66
C VAL A 9 -54.27 18.12 35.09
N LEU A 10 -53.82 16.87 35.25
CA LEU A 10 -52.39 16.57 35.36
C LEU A 10 -51.81 16.61 33.94
N ALA A 11 -50.93 17.58 33.66
CA ALA A 11 -50.04 17.54 32.52
C ALA A 11 -48.85 16.64 32.89
N LEU A 12 -48.75 15.49 32.24
CA LEU A 12 -47.60 14.59 32.35
C LEU A 12 -46.49 15.15 31.45
N ALA A 13 -45.49 15.80 32.04
CA ALA A 13 -44.28 16.20 31.31
C ALA A 13 -43.41 14.96 31.11
N ALA A 14 -43.39 14.43 29.88
CA ALA A 14 -42.43 13.41 29.49
C ALA A 14 -41.07 14.09 29.26
N THR A 15 -40.17 13.97 30.23
CA THR A 15 -38.74 14.28 30.04
C THR A 15 -38.12 13.21 29.16
N VAL A 16 -37.85 13.56 27.90
CA VAL A 16 -36.96 12.79 27.03
C VAL A 16 -35.54 12.99 27.53
N ALA A 17 -34.98 11.99 28.20
CA ALA A 17 -33.56 11.94 28.48
C ALA A 17 -32.84 11.59 27.17
N VAL A 18 -32.23 12.60 26.54
CA VAL A 18 -31.26 12.37 25.46
C VAL A 18 -29.98 11.90 26.15
N PRO A 19 -29.48 10.67 25.91
CA PRO A 19 -28.17 10.29 26.39
C PRO A 19 -27.15 11.20 25.70
N VAL A 20 -26.50 12.07 26.47
CA VAL A 20 -25.26 12.70 26.04
C VAL A 20 -24.26 11.55 25.95
N MET A 21 -23.99 11.08 24.73
CA MET A 21 -22.81 10.28 24.48
C MET A 21 -21.62 11.17 24.82
N ILE A 22 -20.92 10.83 25.91
CA ILE A 22 -19.59 11.36 26.17
C ILE A 22 -18.77 10.88 24.97
N ALA A 23 -18.41 11.79 24.08
CA ALA A 23 -17.37 11.53 23.11
C ALA A 23 -16.15 11.11 23.92
N ASN A 24 -15.77 9.83 23.86
CA ASN A 24 -14.43 9.43 24.23
C ASN A 24 -13.48 10.38 23.49
N GLY A 25 -12.52 10.94 24.23
CA GLY A 25 -11.64 12.00 23.75
C GLY A 25 -11.14 11.69 22.35
N ALA A 26 -11.19 12.69 21.47
CA ALA A 26 -10.48 12.61 20.20
C ALA A 26 -9.04 12.19 20.53
N SER A 27 -8.59 11.07 19.96
CA SER A 27 -7.16 10.74 20.02
C SER A 27 -6.41 11.91 19.35
N ALA A 28 -5.24 12.26 19.86
CA ALA A 28 -4.44 13.35 19.33
C ALA A 28 -3.72 12.86 18.06
N GLY A 29 -4.46 12.59 17.00
CA GLY A 29 -3.87 12.28 15.72
C GLY A 29 -3.27 13.53 15.06
N GLU A 30 -2.25 13.32 14.25
CA GLU A 30 -1.56 14.35 13.47
C GLU A 30 -1.54 13.98 11.99
N TYR A 31 -1.47 14.98 11.10
CA TYR A 31 -1.24 14.71 9.68
C TYR A 31 0.24 14.44 9.46
N LEU A 32 0.58 13.17 9.28
CA LEU A 32 1.94 12.71 9.08
C LEU A 32 2.23 12.52 7.60
N ALA A 33 3.31 13.12 7.11
CA ALA A 33 3.79 12.92 5.75
C ALA A 33 4.28 11.48 5.55
N GLY A 34 3.89 10.86 4.45
CA GLY A 34 4.38 9.55 4.07
C GLY A 34 4.28 9.26 2.58
N ASP A 35 4.72 8.06 2.25
CA ASP A 35 4.85 7.58 0.88
C ASP A 35 4.52 6.10 0.77
N PHE A 36 3.79 5.75 -0.28
CA PHE A 36 3.35 4.38 -0.55
C PHE A 36 4.30 3.59 -1.45
N HIS A 37 5.20 4.25 -2.20
CA HIS A 37 5.79 3.65 -3.39
C HIS A 37 7.19 4.18 -3.67
N GLN A 38 8.18 3.31 -3.46
CA GLN A 38 9.60 3.59 -3.68
C GLN A 38 10.37 2.29 -3.93
N HIS A 39 11.52 2.42 -4.59
CA HIS A 39 12.38 1.30 -4.95
C HIS A 39 13.79 1.46 -4.45
N SER A 40 14.44 0.35 -4.20
CA SER A 40 15.86 0.34 -3.87
C SER A 40 16.63 -0.58 -4.80
N LEU A 41 17.90 -0.78 -4.50
CA LEU A 41 18.68 -1.85 -5.07
C LEU A 41 18.16 -3.23 -4.69
N TYR A 42 17.00 -3.44 -4.09
CA TYR A 42 16.33 -4.75 -4.12
C TYR A 42 15.59 -4.98 -5.44
N THR A 43 15.35 -3.96 -6.28
CA THR A 43 14.71 -4.01 -7.62
C THR A 43 15.44 -3.12 -8.62
N ASP A 44 14.74 -2.23 -9.32
CA ASP A 44 15.25 -1.32 -10.32
C ASP A 44 15.54 0.08 -9.77
N GLY A 45 15.41 0.28 -8.45
CA GLY A 45 15.92 1.45 -7.75
C GLY A 45 17.45 1.55 -7.83
N GLY A 46 17.94 2.78 -7.80
CA GLY A 46 19.36 3.13 -8.00
C GLY A 46 20.21 3.19 -6.74
N HIS A 47 19.61 2.97 -5.56
CA HIS A 47 20.24 3.24 -4.27
C HIS A 47 20.16 2.04 -3.31
N PRO A 48 21.21 1.78 -2.51
CA PRO A 48 21.15 0.76 -1.47
C PRO A 48 19.95 0.96 -0.55
N PHE A 49 19.35 -0.13 -0.08
CA PHE A 49 18.12 -0.08 0.73
C PHE A 49 18.26 0.85 1.95
N MET A 50 19.35 0.75 2.71
CA MET A 50 19.57 1.61 3.88
C MET A 50 19.87 3.07 3.52
N GLU A 51 20.38 3.34 2.32
CA GLU A 51 20.48 4.72 1.82
C GLU A 51 19.08 5.29 1.57
N MET A 52 18.18 4.50 0.97
CA MET A 52 16.79 4.91 0.76
C MET A 52 16.07 5.20 2.08
N MET A 53 16.21 4.33 3.09
CA MET A 53 15.63 4.56 4.42
C MET A 53 16.14 5.88 5.04
N ALA A 54 17.41 6.22 4.84
CA ALA A 54 17.99 7.48 5.29
C ALA A 54 17.45 8.69 4.51
N LYS A 55 17.10 8.53 3.24
CA LYS A 55 16.45 9.58 2.42
C LYS A 55 15.03 9.84 2.91
N ASN A 56 14.25 8.79 3.12
CA ASN A 56 12.89 8.88 3.64
C ASN A 56 12.82 9.62 4.96
N ASN A 57 13.73 9.29 5.88
CA ASN A 57 13.79 9.90 7.20
C ASN A 57 13.93 11.44 7.17
N ASN A 58 14.48 12.02 6.09
CA ASN A 58 14.60 13.47 5.97
C ASN A 58 13.26 14.18 5.73
N TYR A 59 12.26 13.47 5.19
CA TYR A 59 11.04 14.10 4.66
C TYR A 59 9.74 13.45 5.15
N LEU A 60 9.80 12.19 5.60
CA LEU A 60 8.64 11.37 5.91
C LEU A 60 8.59 10.99 7.39
N GLN A 61 7.37 10.75 7.86
CA GLN A 61 7.06 10.21 9.19
C GLN A 61 6.58 8.75 9.09
N TRP A 62 6.08 8.34 7.94
CA TRP A 62 5.79 6.95 7.63
C TRP A 62 6.09 6.62 6.17
N TRP A 63 6.42 5.37 5.85
CA TRP A 63 6.54 4.91 4.46
C TRP A 63 6.38 3.40 4.37
N ALA A 64 5.97 2.93 3.20
CA ALA A 64 6.10 1.52 2.82
C ALA A 64 7.28 1.34 1.87
N ASN A 65 8.04 0.25 2.00
CA ASN A 65 8.88 -0.20 0.89
C ASN A 65 7.96 -0.82 -0.18
N SER A 66 8.35 -0.74 -1.45
CA SER A 66 7.47 -1.17 -2.56
C SER A 66 8.27 -1.79 -3.69
N GLU A 67 9.23 -2.63 -3.33
CA GLU A 67 10.02 -3.38 -4.31
C GLU A 67 9.08 -4.16 -5.26
N HIS A 68 9.26 -4.05 -6.58
CA HIS A 68 8.61 -4.89 -7.60
C HIS A 68 8.58 -6.39 -7.27
N GLY A 69 7.44 -7.03 -7.54
CA GLY A 69 7.29 -8.48 -7.62
C GLY A 69 8.19 -9.17 -8.65
N GLY A 70 8.21 -10.51 -8.64
CA GLY A 70 9.03 -11.33 -9.54
C GLY A 70 10.37 -11.73 -8.91
N GLU A 71 11.49 -11.44 -9.56
CA GLU A 71 12.79 -11.97 -9.17
C GLU A 71 13.93 -10.99 -9.42
N ARG A 72 15.08 -11.23 -8.79
CA ARG A 72 16.29 -10.47 -9.07
C ARG A 72 17.57 -11.20 -8.74
N ASN A 73 18.60 -10.99 -9.56
CA ASN A 73 19.95 -11.52 -9.32
C ASN A 73 20.78 -10.81 -8.24
N ARG A 74 20.28 -9.74 -7.61
CA ARG A 74 21.04 -8.93 -6.64
C ARG A 74 20.26 -8.60 -5.37
N ASP A 75 21.00 -8.44 -4.28
CA ASP A 75 20.52 -7.97 -2.97
C ASP A 75 20.37 -6.44 -2.89
N GLY A 76 19.84 -5.95 -1.77
CA GLY A 76 19.64 -4.53 -1.48
C GLY A 76 20.89 -3.66 -1.40
N ASN A 77 22.08 -4.25 -1.50
CA ASN A 77 23.37 -3.55 -1.60
C ASN A 77 23.98 -3.67 -3.01
N GLY A 78 23.30 -4.35 -3.93
CA GLY A 78 23.73 -4.59 -5.29
C GLY A 78 24.70 -5.75 -5.47
N ASN A 79 24.90 -6.60 -4.46
CA ASN A 79 25.71 -7.82 -4.58
C ASN A 79 24.91 -8.94 -5.22
N TYR A 80 25.56 -9.80 -6.01
CA TYR A 80 24.92 -10.97 -6.57
C TYR A 80 24.68 -12.04 -5.49
N TRP A 81 23.51 -12.67 -5.51
CA TRP A 81 23.14 -13.74 -4.56
C TRP A 81 24.05 -14.97 -4.65
N ASP A 82 24.61 -15.22 -5.83
CA ASP A 82 25.49 -16.34 -6.12
C ASP A 82 26.99 -15.99 -6.05
N ASP A 83 27.35 -14.78 -5.59
CA ASP A 83 28.75 -14.43 -5.33
C ASP A 83 29.23 -15.10 -4.04
N PRO A 84 30.14 -16.10 -4.11
CA PRO A 84 30.61 -16.83 -2.93
C PRO A 84 31.44 -15.96 -1.97
N ALA A 85 31.88 -14.77 -2.38
CA ALA A 85 32.54 -13.80 -1.49
C ALA A 85 31.56 -13.11 -0.54
N VAL A 86 30.29 -12.98 -0.95
CA VAL A 86 29.21 -12.36 -0.17
C VAL A 86 28.33 -13.42 0.48
N TYR A 87 27.97 -14.45 -0.29
CA TYR A 87 27.14 -15.58 0.12
C TYR A 87 27.92 -16.90 0.01
N PRO A 88 28.69 -17.29 1.04
CA PRO A 88 29.47 -18.53 1.02
C PRO A 88 28.64 -19.81 0.82
N VAL A 89 27.35 -19.73 1.13
CA VAL A 89 26.34 -20.76 0.86
C VAL A 89 25.26 -20.09 0.04
N ASN A 90 24.87 -20.70 -1.09
CA ASN A 90 23.81 -20.19 -1.94
C ASN A 90 22.50 -20.04 -1.13
N PRO A 91 21.98 -18.82 -0.96
CA PRO A 91 20.81 -18.60 -0.13
C PRO A 91 19.49 -18.89 -0.86
N ILE A 92 19.49 -19.03 -2.18
CA ILE A 92 18.29 -19.10 -3.00
C ILE A 92 17.55 -20.42 -2.77
N MET A 93 16.26 -20.35 -2.44
CA MET A 93 15.41 -21.49 -2.10
C MET A 93 14.49 -21.91 -3.24
N GLY A 94 13.98 -20.96 -4.02
CA GLY A 94 13.02 -21.23 -5.08
C GLY A 94 13.64 -21.90 -6.31
N ASP A 95 12.80 -22.09 -7.33
CA ASP A 95 13.21 -22.70 -8.59
C ASP A 95 14.38 -21.93 -9.24
N VAL A 96 15.26 -22.66 -9.93
CA VAL A 96 16.45 -22.07 -10.54
C VAL A 96 16.05 -21.23 -11.74
N GLU A 97 16.20 -19.91 -11.62
CA GLU A 97 16.10 -18.93 -12.70
C GLU A 97 17.40 -18.12 -12.78
N THR A 98 17.76 -17.64 -13.98
CA THR A 98 19.04 -16.93 -14.19
C THR A 98 18.93 -15.75 -15.14
N SER A 99 19.54 -14.63 -14.76
CA SER A 99 19.67 -13.44 -15.61
C SER A 99 21.08 -12.87 -15.55
N GLY A 100 21.62 -12.50 -16.72
CA GLY A 100 22.97 -11.94 -16.83
C GLY A 100 24.09 -12.91 -16.41
N GLY A 101 23.82 -14.21 -16.38
CA GLY A 101 24.76 -15.24 -15.93
C GLY A 101 24.79 -15.46 -14.42
N HIS A 102 23.84 -14.88 -13.69
CA HIS A 102 23.71 -15.02 -12.23
C HIS A 102 22.35 -15.63 -11.86
N GLN A 103 22.29 -16.39 -10.78
CA GLN A 103 21.04 -16.96 -10.27
C GLN A 103 20.17 -15.86 -9.62
N GLU A 104 18.86 -15.95 -9.84
CA GLU A 104 17.88 -15.00 -9.31
C GLU A 104 17.20 -15.53 -8.05
N MET A 105 16.95 -14.62 -7.10
CA MET A 105 16.11 -14.89 -5.94
C MET A 105 14.71 -14.37 -6.21
N TRP A 106 13.71 -15.23 -6.01
CA TRP A 106 12.29 -14.86 -6.08
C TRP A 106 11.92 -13.88 -4.97
N ARG A 107 11.00 -12.97 -5.27
CA ARG A 107 10.65 -11.84 -4.42
C ARG A 107 9.97 -12.29 -3.14
N TRP A 108 9.19 -13.37 -3.15
CA TRP A 108 8.60 -13.92 -1.92
C TRP A 108 9.67 -14.26 -0.89
N GLN A 109 10.84 -14.72 -1.35
CA GLN A 109 11.95 -15.08 -0.50
C GLN A 109 12.67 -13.81 -0.05
N SER A 110 13.01 -12.92 -0.98
CA SER A 110 13.76 -11.70 -0.64
C SER A 110 12.96 -10.79 0.30
N LEU A 111 11.64 -10.67 0.13
CA LEU A 111 10.77 -9.93 1.05
C LEU A 111 10.84 -10.50 2.47
N ARG A 112 10.80 -11.82 2.62
CA ARG A 112 10.76 -12.49 3.92
C ARG A 112 12.10 -12.50 4.63
N ASP A 113 13.16 -12.87 3.90
CA ASP A 113 14.44 -13.26 4.47
C ASP A 113 15.47 -12.12 4.47
N TYR A 114 15.22 -11.03 3.73
CA TYR A 114 16.18 -9.94 3.54
C TYR A 114 15.57 -8.55 3.72
N VAL A 115 14.51 -8.22 2.97
CA VAL A 115 13.86 -6.91 3.05
C VAL A 115 13.23 -6.69 4.43
N TYR A 116 12.52 -7.68 4.98
CA TYR A 116 11.91 -7.53 6.31
C TYR A 116 12.94 -7.35 7.44
N PRO A 117 14.03 -8.15 7.54
CA PRO A 117 15.12 -7.86 8.46
C PRO A 117 15.75 -6.46 8.29
N ASP A 118 15.92 -5.98 7.05
CA ASP A 118 16.43 -4.63 6.81
C ASP A 118 15.42 -3.55 7.26
N ILE A 119 14.12 -3.78 7.11
CA ILE A 119 13.06 -2.93 7.67
C ILE A 119 13.13 -2.92 9.20
N GLU A 120 13.35 -4.06 9.84
CA GLU A 120 13.54 -4.11 11.30
C GLU A 120 14.75 -3.29 11.73
N ALA A 121 15.88 -3.42 11.03
CA ALA A 121 17.07 -2.60 11.27
C ALA A 121 16.80 -1.10 11.04
N ALA A 122 15.99 -0.74 10.03
CA ALA A 122 15.58 0.63 9.80
C ALA A 122 14.68 1.17 10.93
N ARG A 123 13.77 0.36 11.48
CA ARG A 123 12.92 0.72 12.62
C ARG A 123 13.75 0.94 13.89
N GLU A 124 14.82 0.17 14.09
CA GLU A 124 15.76 0.41 15.19
C GLU A 124 16.52 1.74 15.04
N MET A 125 16.86 2.14 13.81
CA MET A 125 17.55 3.40 13.54
C MET A 125 16.63 4.63 13.58
N TYR A 126 15.37 4.46 13.22
CA TYR A 126 14.37 5.54 13.15
C TYR A 126 13.14 5.20 14.00
N PRO A 127 13.28 5.14 15.34
CA PRO A 127 12.23 4.67 16.25
C PRO A 127 11.00 5.59 16.31
N ASP A 128 11.11 6.81 15.81
CA ASP A 128 10.03 7.79 15.67
C ASP A 128 9.28 7.68 14.33
N LYS A 129 9.65 6.73 13.46
CA LYS A 129 9.06 6.55 12.13
C LYS A 129 8.26 5.26 12.04
N THR A 130 7.20 5.32 11.24
CA THR A 130 6.38 4.14 10.91
C THR A 130 6.84 3.55 9.58
N ILE A 131 7.64 2.48 9.63
CA ILE A 131 8.18 1.80 8.45
C ILE A 131 7.39 0.53 8.18
N ILE A 132 6.78 0.44 7.01
CA ILE A 132 5.78 -0.57 6.66
C ILE A 132 6.36 -1.53 5.61
N ASN A 133 6.02 -2.82 5.75
CA ASN A 133 6.42 -3.88 4.84
C ASN A 133 5.46 -3.96 3.65
N GLY A 134 5.97 -3.75 2.44
CA GLY A 134 5.20 -3.75 1.21
C GLY A 134 5.96 -4.29 0.00
N VAL A 135 5.26 -4.28 -1.13
CA VAL A 135 5.68 -4.77 -2.44
C VAL A 135 4.89 -4.00 -3.51
N GLU A 136 5.54 -3.63 -4.60
CA GLU A 136 4.82 -3.24 -5.82
C GLU A 136 4.47 -4.51 -6.58
N GLN A 137 3.24 -4.98 -6.38
CA GLN A 137 2.76 -6.19 -7.03
C GLN A 137 2.64 -5.96 -8.54
N ASN A 138 3.15 -6.88 -9.35
CA ASN A 138 2.76 -7.05 -10.73
C ASN A 138 1.37 -7.68 -10.78
N VAL A 139 0.35 -6.87 -11.00
CA VAL A 139 -1.03 -7.33 -10.84
C VAL A 139 -1.44 -8.20 -12.05
N PRO A 140 -1.94 -9.43 -11.80
CA PRO A 140 -2.52 -10.28 -12.83
C PRO A 140 -3.62 -9.57 -13.62
N GLY A 141 -3.48 -9.49 -14.94
CA GLY A 141 -4.45 -8.79 -15.81
C GLY A 141 -4.52 -7.26 -15.67
N HIS A 142 -3.69 -6.63 -14.83
CA HIS A 142 -3.61 -5.18 -14.66
C HIS A 142 -2.17 -4.65 -14.77
N GLU A 143 -1.88 -3.48 -14.20
CA GLU A 143 -0.53 -2.93 -14.12
C GLU A 143 0.11 -3.26 -12.78
N HIS A 144 0.44 -2.26 -11.96
CA HIS A 144 1.02 -2.47 -10.64
C HIS A 144 0.12 -1.98 -9.51
N CYS A 145 0.45 -2.39 -8.29
CA CYS A 145 -0.28 -2.05 -7.08
C CYS A 145 0.67 -1.94 -5.89
N SER A 146 0.68 -0.78 -5.25
CA SER A 146 1.32 -0.54 -3.95
C SER A 146 0.58 -1.35 -2.90
N THR A 147 1.16 -2.48 -2.53
CA THR A 147 0.57 -3.48 -1.64
C THR A 147 1.39 -3.54 -0.36
N ALA A 148 0.73 -3.56 0.79
CA ALA A 148 1.44 -3.75 2.06
C ALA A 148 0.69 -4.70 2.98
N ILE A 149 1.45 -5.39 3.82
CA ILE A 149 0.94 -6.31 4.82
C ILE A 149 1.63 -6.05 6.16
N HIS A 150 0.83 -5.80 7.19
CA HIS A 150 1.25 -5.80 8.58
C HIS A 150 0.80 -7.10 9.24
N GLN A 151 1.69 -8.09 9.32
CA GLN A 151 1.40 -9.33 10.05
C GLN A 151 1.64 -9.13 11.55
N TYR A 152 0.67 -9.52 12.38
CA TYR A 152 0.68 -9.18 13.81
C TYR A 152 1.67 -9.99 14.65
N ASP A 153 2.15 -11.13 14.14
CA ASP A 153 3.15 -11.95 14.83
C ASP A 153 4.59 -11.47 14.61
N GLY A 154 4.78 -10.39 13.85
CA GLY A 154 6.10 -9.85 13.51
C GLY A 154 6.88 -10.70 12.50
N SER A 155 6.22 -11.58 11.75
CA SER A 155 6.83 -12.30 10.62
C SER A 155 6.48 -11.66 9.28
N ALA A 156 7.17 -12.10 8.23
CA ALA A 156 6.91 -11.70 6.84
C ALA A 156 6.33 -12.86 5.99
N SER A 157 5.75 -13.87 6.64
CA SER A 157 5.18 -15.04 5.94
C SER A 157 3.99 -14.68 5.07
N ALA A 158 3.17 -13.71 5.47
CA ALA A 158 1.99 -13.29 4.73
C ALA A 158 2.33 -12.55 3.44
N ILE A 159 3.27 -11.60 3.46
CA ILE A 159 3.71 -10.94 2.22
C ILE A 159 4.44 -11.90 1.30
N SER A 160 5.17 -12.86 1.87
CA SER A 160 5.85 -13.93 1.13
C SER A 160 4.86 -14.87 0.45
N GLU A 161 3.80 -15.29 1.13
CA GLU A 161 2.73 -16.07 0.49
C GLU A 161 1.99 -15.25 -0.57
N PHE A 162 1.67 -13.98 -0.27
CA PHE A 162 0.96 -13.12 -1.19
C PHE A 162 1.71 -12.97 -2.52
N GLU A 163 2.99 -12.61 -2.45
CA GLU A 163 3.82 -12.41 -3.63
C GLU A 163 3.96 -13.73 -4.42
N TYR A 164 4.29 -14.83 -3.76
CA TYR A 164 4.40 -16.15 -4.40
C TYR A 164 3.13 -16.53 -5.16
N ARG A 165 1.94 -16.28 -4.59
CA ARG A 165 0.68 -16.77 -5.16
C ARG A 165 0.11 -15.84 -6.23
N PHE A 166 0.21 -14.54 -6.01
CA PHE A 166 -0.62 -13.55 -6.71
C PHE A 166 0.20 -12.55 -7.53
N ASP A 167 1.53 -12.54 -7.46
CA ASP A 167 2.34 -11.71 -8.34
C ASP A 167 2.44 -12.34 -9.74
N ARG A 168 2.10 -11.56 -10.78
CA ARG A 168 2.10 -12.03 -12.17
C ARG A 168 3.48 -12.42 -12.67
N SER A 169 4.54 -11.81 -12.15
CA SER A 169 5.91 -12.08 -12.62
C SER A 169 6.56 -13.22 -11.85
N ASP A 170 5.90 -13.78 -10.83
CA ASP A 170 6.42 -14.93 -10.10
C ASP A 170 6.00 -16.26 -10.78
N ASP A 171 6.95 -16.88 -11.47
CA ASP A 171 6.81 -18.20 -12.10
C ASP A 171 7.36 -19.36 -11.23
N ASP A 172 7.81 -19.10 -9.99
CA ASP A 172 8.35 -20.12 -9.07
C ASP A 172 7.29 -21.17 -8.69
N THR A 173 7.61 -22.46 -8.78
CA THR A 173 6.69 -23.54 -8.34
C THR A 173 7.17 -24.25 -7.08
N SER A 174 8.27 -23.79 -6.48
CA SER A 174 8.96 -24.48 -5.39
C SER A 174 8.11 -24.65 -4.11
N ARG A 175 7.09 -23.82 -3.90
CA ARG A 175 6.22 -23.81 -2.71
C ARG A 175 4.84 -24.39 -2.95
N ASP A 176 4.58 -24.95 -4.14
CA ASP A 176 3.27 -25.53 -4.45
C ASP A 176 2.94 -26.67 -3.48
N GLY A 177 1.76 -26.59 -2.86
CA GLY A 177 1.29 -27.55 -1.87
C GLY A 177 1.72 -27.28 -0.42
N GLU A 178 2.52 -26.24 -0.15
CA GLU A 178 2.70 -25.72 1.20
C GLU A 178 1.36 -25.26 1.81
N SER A 179 1.27 -25.17 3.13
CA SER A 179 0.04 -24.70 3.79
C SER A 179 -0.14 -23.19 3.64
N SER A 180 -1.34 -22.76 3.25
CA SER A 180 -1.77 -21.36 3.19
C SER A 180 -2.10 -20.85 4.59
N LEU A 181 -1.82 -19.56 4.86
CA LEU A 181 -2.17 -18.89 6.11
C LEU A 181 -3.68 -18.84 6.37
N VAL A 182 -4.47 -18.82 5.31
CA VAL A 182 -5.94 -18.84 5.37
C VAL A 182 -6.51 -19.96 4.51
N ASP A 183 -7.66 -20.49 4.92
CA ASP A 183 -8.47 -21.43 4.14
C ASP A 183 -9.68 -20.68 3.58
N THR A 184 -9.74 -20.52 2.26
CA THR A 184 -10.88 -19.87 1.60
C THR A 184 -11.56 -20.83 0.63
N LEU A 185 -12.83 -20.57 0.32
CA LEU A 185 -13.61 -21.43 -0.56
C LEU A 185 -13.01 -21.50 -1.98
N GLU A 186 -12.53 -20.36 -2.49
CA GLU A 186 -11.98 -20.27 -3.84
C GLU A 186 -10.52 -20.71 -3.94
N LEU A 187 -9.73 -20.56 -2.87
CA LEU A 187 -8.28 -20.80 -2.89
C LEU A 187 -7.83 -22.05 -2.12
N GLY A 188 -8.71 -22.65 -1.32
CA GLY A 188 -8.38 -23.74 -0.41
C GLY A 188 -7.36 -23.32 0.67
N ASN A 189 -6.66 -24.32 1.20
CA ASN A 189 -5.72 -24.18 2.32
C ASN A 189 -4.26 -24.51 1.95
N VAL A 190 -3.93 -24.54 0.67
CA VAL A 190 -2.56 -24.77 0.18
C VAL A 190 -2.13 -23.70 -0.82
N LEU A 191 -0.83 -23.51 -0.95
CA LEU A 191 -0.21 -22.62 -1.92
C LEU A 191 -0.32 -23.21 -3.32
N SER A 192 -0.74 -22.36 -4.24
CA SER A 192 -0.74 -22.61 -5.68
C SER A 192 -0.79 -21.26 -6.40
N LYS A 193 -0.27 -21.20 -7.62
CA LYS A 193 -0.34 -20.00 -8.46
C LYS A 193 -1.77 -19.58 -8.76
N THR A 194 -2.01 -18.28 -8.61
CA THR A 194 -3.26 -17.59 -8.92
C THR A 194 -2.88 -16.18 -9.38
N ASN A 195 -2.21 -16.11 -10.53
CA ASN A 195 -1.50 -14.91 -10.96
C ASN A 195 -1.58 -14.58 -12.47
N ASN A 196 -2.58 -15.09 -13.19
CA ASN A 196 -2.62 -14.98 -14.66
C ASN A 196 -3.49 -13.84 -15.19
N ASN A 197 -4.62 -13.55 -14.55
CA ASN A 197 -5.67 -12.70 -15.13
C ASN A 197 -6.39 -11.84 -14.07
N LYS A 198 -7.34 -10.99 -14.49
CA LYS A 198 -8.06 -10.07 -13.59
C LYS A 198 -8.87 -10.77 -12.48
N ASP A 199 -9.42 -11.96 -12.75
CA ASP A 199 -10.15 -12.73 -11.74
C ASP A 199 -9.18 -13.25 -10.66
N ASP A 200 -7.95 -13.60 -11.06
CA ASP A 200 -6.90 -14.02 -10.13
C ASP A 200 -6.47 -12.86 -9.22
N ALA A 201 -6.35 -11.64 -9.75
CA ALA A 201 -6.10 -10.44 -8.94
C ALA A 201 -7.21 -10.24 -7.89
N LEU A 202 -8.48 -10.46 -8.25
CA LEU A 202 -9.60 -10.39 -7.32
C LEU A 202 -9.51 -11.45 -6.21
N LEU A 203 -8.98 -12.64 -6.51
CA LEU A 203 -8.75 -13.68 -5.52
C LEU A 203 -7.65 -13.30 -4.52
N GLY A 204 -6.59 -12.62 -4.95
CA GLY A 204 -5.57 -12.07 -4.06
C GLY A 204 -6.16 -11.08 -3.05
N ILE A 205 -7.10 -10.24 -3.47
CA ILE A 205 -7.80 -9.28 -2.60
C ILE A 205 -8.67 -9.99 -1.57
N LYS A 206 -9.43 -11.01 -2.01
CA LYS A 206 -10.22 -11.84 -1.09
C LYS A 206 -9.34 -12.56 -0.08
N TRP A 207 -8.16 -13.02 -0.48
CA TRP A 207 -7.19 -13.62 0.43
C TRP A 207 -6.72 -12.62 1.49
N MET A 208 -6.38 -11.37 1.10
CA MET A 208 -6.00 -10.32 2.05
C MET A 208 -7.13 -9.95 3.01
N GLN A 209 -8.36 -9.84 2.52
CA GLN A 209 -9.53 -9.62 3.39
C GLN A 209 -9.72 -10.79 4.36
N ALA A 210 -9.61 -12.04 3.89
CA ALA A 210 -9.72 -13.23 4.74
C ALA A 210 -8.61 -13.29 5.81
N MET A 211 -7.37 -12.90 5.46
CA MET A 211 -6.26 -12.78 6.40
C MET A 211 -6.56 -11.76 7.51
N LYS A 212 -7.12 -10.61 7.12
CA LYS A 212 -7.57 -9.58 8.07
C LYS A 212 -8.68 -10.08 8.97
N ASP A 213 -9.72 -10.69 8.41
CA ASP A 213 -10.88 -11.22 9.15
C ASP A 213 -10.48 -12.33 10.13
N ALA A 214 -9.46 -13.12 9.77
CA ALA A 214 -8.88 -14.15 10.63
C ALA A 214 -8.01 -13.60 11.77
N GLY A 215 -7.71 -12.29 11.78
CA GLY A 215 -6.86 -11.64 12.78
C GLY A 215 -5.39 -12.02 12.65
N ILE A 216 -4.93 -12.37 11.45
CA ILE A 216 -3.52 -12.72 11.17
C ILE A 216 -2.69 -11.45 10.91
N GLY A 217 -3.30 -10.45 10.29
CA GLY A 217 -2.65 -9.18 9.99
C GLY A 217 -3.61 -8.14 9.47
N ASP A 218 -3.06 -7.06 8.95
CA ASP A 218 -3.76 -6.04 8.18
C ASP A 218 -3.09 -5.85 6.82
N ALA A 219 -3.82 -5.31 5.85
CA ALA A 219 -3.34 -5.15 4.49
C ALA A 219 -3.94 -3.93 3.78
N TRP A 220 -3.28 -3.50 2.71
CA TRP A 220 -3.89 -2.68 1.68
C TRP A 220 -3.45 -3.10 0.28
N VAL A 221 -4.30 -2.78 -0.69
CA VAL A 221 -3.99 -2.76 -2.12
C VAL A 221 -4.39 -1.41 -2.69
N ILE A 222 -3.38 -0.66 -3.12
CA ILE A 222 -3.55 0.65 -3.73
C ILE A 222 -2.96 0.57 -5.14
N PRO A 223 -3.80 0.37 -6.18
CA PRO A 223 -3.36 0.37 -7.57
C PRO A 223 -2.47 1.58 -7.88
N ALA A 224 -1.27 1.31 -8.38
CA ALA A 224 -0.24 2.29 -8.65
C ALA A 224 -0.34 2.81 -10.09
N HIS A 225 0.03 4.07 -10.28
CA HIS A 225 0.16 4.75 -11.59
C HIS A 225 -0.91 4.29 -12.62
N VAL A 226 -2.17 4.34 -12.20
CA VAL A 226 -3.32 3.58 -12.77
C VAL A 226 -3.68 3.85 -14.24
N GLU A 227 -3.12 4.89 -14.83
CA GLU A 227 -3.38 5.29 -16.22
C GLU A 227 -2.25 4.89 -17.18
N ARG A 228 -1.11 4.41 -16.67
CA ARG A 228 0.10 4.21 -17.46
C ARG A 228 -0.07 3.10 -18.49
N ALA A 229 -0.71 1.97 -18.14
CA ALA A 229 -0.87 0.81 -19.02
C ALA A 229 -2.28 0.55 -19.60
N TRP A 230 -3.25 1.47 -19.46
CA TRP A 230 -4.63 1.28 -19.98
C TRP A 230 -5.33 0.00 -19.45
N SER A 231 -4.96 -0.48 -18.26
CA SER A 231 -5.38 -1.81 -17.77
C SER A 231 -6.39 -1.77 -16.61
N TYR A 232 -6.55 -0.61 -15.97
CA TYR A 232 -7.55 -0.38 -14.92
C TYR A 232 -8.79 0.34 -15.47
N LEU A 233 -9.96 -0.17 -15.10
CA LEU A 233 -11.27 0.39 -15.39
C LEU A 233 -12.05 0.61 -14.09
N ILE A 234 -13.10 1.43 -14.15
CA ILE A 234 -13.90 1.73 -12.96
C ILE A 234 -14.57 0.48 -12.36
N GLU A 235 -14.98 -0.47 -13.19
CA GLU A 235 -15.52 -1.77 -12.77
C GLU A 235 -14.51 -2.60 -11.98
N ASP A 236 -13.21 -2.46 -12.27
CA ASP A 236 -12.17 -3.17 -11.53
C ASP A 236 -12.12 -2.63 -10.10
N PHE A 237 -12.05 -1.30 -9.92
CA PHE A 237 -12.04 -0.69 -8.58
C PHE A 237 -13.31 -0.99 -7.77
N ARG A 238 -14.47 -1.03 -8.43
CA ARG A 238 -15.73 -1.46 -7.79
C ARG A 238 -15.64 -2.90 -7.31
N ALA A 239 -15.20 -3.82 -8.18
CA ALA A 239 -15.08 -5.24 -7.85
C ALA A 239 -14.07 -5.47 -6.72
N TRP A 240 -12.94 -4.76 -6.75
CA TRP A 240 -11.88 -4.84 -5.75
C TRP A 240 -12.40 -4.42 -4.36
N GLN A 241 -13.07 -3.27 -4.27
CA GLN A 241 -13.65 -2.82 -3.01
C GLN A 241 -14.83 -3.69 -2.55
N ASP A 242 -15.62 -4.25 -3.47
CA ASP A 242 -16.70 -5.16 -3.11
C ASP A 242 -16.15 -6.49 -2.55
N ALA A 243 -14.98 -6.94 -3.03
CA ALA A 243 -14.32 -8.17 -2.58
C ALA A 243 -13.51 -8.00 -1.29
N GLY A 244 -12.91 -6.82 -1.06
CA GLY A 244 -12.09 -6.54 0.10
C GLY A 244 -12.25 -5.09 0.57
N PRO A 245 -13.40 -4.71 1.15
CA PRO A 245 -13.70 -3.31 1.49
C PRO A 245 -12.75 -2.72 2.54
N ASP A 246 -12.06 -3.56 3.32
CA ASP A 246 -11.09 -3.10 4.33
C ASP A 246 -9.66 -3.02 3.81
N VAL A 247 -9.38 -3.58 2.63
CA VAL A 247 -8.03 -3.64 2.06
C VAL A 247 -7.92 -2.90 0.72
N ALA A 248 -9.01 -2.79 -0.04
CA ALA A 248 -9.09 -2.07 -1.32
C ALA A 248 -9.90 -0.78 -1.17
N PHE A 249 -9.22 0.32 -0.85
CA PHE A 249 -9.84 1.58 -0.48
C PHE A 249 -9.28 2.81 -1.21
N GLY A 250 -8.40 2.64 -2.20
CA GLY A 250 -7.87 3.78 -2.93
C GLY A 250 -7.02 3.38 -4.12
N PHE A 251 -6.49 4.38 -4.83
CA PHE A 251 -5.53 4.25 -5.91
C PHE A 251 -4.57 5.45 -5.90
N GLU A 252 -3.43 5.33 -6.57
CA GLU A 252 -2.48 6.42 -6.80
C GLU A 252 -2.82 7.16 -8.10
N GLY A 253 -3.61 8.22 -7.99
CA GLY A 253 -4.01 9.04 -9.13
C GLY A 253 -3.07 10.20 -9.39
N ALA A 254 -2.15 10.48 -8.47
CA ALA A 254 -1.04 11.40 -8.68
C ALA A 254 0.27 10.57 -8.65
N PRO A 255 0.79 10.16 -9.83
CA PRO A 255 1.96 9.29 -9.90
C PRO A 255 3.25 10.03 -9.55
N GLY A 256 4.32 9.26 -9.37
CA GLY A 256 5.69 9.73 -9.21
C GLY A 256 6.29 10.43 -10.43
N HIS A 257 7.62 10.34 -10.59
CA HIS A 257 8.36 10.86 -11.76
C HIS A 257 8.10 12.34 -12.10
N GLN A 258 7.87 13.19 -11.09
CA GLN A 258 7.45 14.58 -11.28
C GLN A 258 8.53 15.49 -11.89
N THR A 259 9.80 15.05 -11.94
CA THR A 259 10.87 15.78 -12.64
C THR A 259 10.96 15.43 -14.12
N SER A 260 10.26 14.39 -14.57
CA SER A 260 10.19 14.01 -15.99
C SER A 260 9.51 15.11 -16.82
N GLY A 261 9.77 15.11 -18.13
CA GLY A 261 9.22 16.12 -19.05
C GLY A 261 7.68 16.16 -19.10
N ASP A 262 7.03 15.04 -18.80
CA ASP A 262 5.57 14.91 -18.74
C ASP A 262 5.01 14.99 -17.31
N ARG A 263 5.87 15.16 -16.28
CA ARG A 263 5.51 15.34 -14.86
C ARG A 263 4.57 14.25 -14.34
N GLY A 264 5.06 13.01 -14.36
CA GLY A 264 4.30 11.80 -14.03
C GLY A 264 3.95 11.00 -15.27
N PHE A 265 2.66 10.79 -15.53
CA PHE A 265 2.18 10.04 -16.70
C PHE A 265 2.66 10.63 -18.03
N GLY A 266 3.25 9.77 -18.85
CA GLY A 266 3.61 10.11 -20.23
C GLY A 266 2.38 10.36 -21.11
N ARG A 267 2.59 11.04 -22.25
CA ARG A 267 1.48 11.40 -23.17
C ARG A 267 0.73 10.22 -23.79
N SER A 268 1.28 9.01 -23.70
CA SER A 268 0.63 7.77 -24.16
C SER A 268 -0.28 7.13 -23.12
N SER A 269 -0.24 7.58 -21.85
CA SER A 269 -1.12 7.10 -20.79
C SER A 269 -2.59 7.43 -21.10
N LEU A 270 -3.51 6.69 -20.48
CA LEU A 270 -4.94 6.96 -20.59
C LEU A 270 -5.24 8.39 -20.16
N GLY A 271 -5.96 9.15 -20.98
CA GLY A 271 -6.21 10.57 -20.73
C GLY A 271 -5.08 11.52 -21.14
N GLY A 272 -3.95 11.02 -21.66
CA GLY A 272 -2.93 11.83 -22.34
C GLY A 272 -1.87 12.48 -21.44
N GLY A 273 -1.68 11.97 -20.22
CA GLY A 273 -0.68 12.43 -19.25
C GLY A 273 -1.31 13.07 -18.01
N THR A 274 -0.51 13.81 -17.24
CA THR A 274 -1.01 14.50 -16.04
C THR A 274 -1.56 15.90 -16.33
N TYR A 275 -2.49 16.33 -15.48
CA TYR A 275 -3.09 17.65 -15.44
C TYR A 275 -2.65 18.37 -14.17
N GLY A 276 -1.43 18.91 -14.20
CA GLY A 276 -0.82 19.52 -13.01
C GLY A 276 -0.34 18.48 -12.00
N GLY A 277 0.23 17.37 -12.49
CA GLY A 277 0.78 16.28 -11.67
C GLY A 277 -0.26 15.23 -11.22
N THR A 278 -1.53 15.43 -11.54
CA THR A 278 -2.64 14.49 -11.26
C THR A 278 -3.18 13.88 -12.54
N GLY A 279 -3.45 12.58 -12.54
CA GLY A 279 -4.00 11.82 -13.65
C GLY A 279 -5.43 12.17 -14.03
N PHE A 280 -5.83 11.72 -15.20
CA PHE A 280 -7.15 11.87 -15.81
C PHE A 280 -8.31 11.37 -14.94
N PHE A 281 -8.15 10.25 -14.23
CA PHE A 281 -9.16 9.64 -13.36
C PHE A 281 -9.62 10.56 -12.22
N VAL A 282 -8.73 11.44 -11.75
CA VAL A 282 -8.98 12.36 -10.63
C VAL A 282 -9.19 13.79 -11.11
N SER A 283 -8.46 14.24 -12.13
CA SER A 283 -8.48 15.63 -12.60
C SER A 283 -9.76 16.02 -13.34
N GLN A 284 -10.52 15.05 -13.87
CA GLN A 284 -11.76 15.33 -14.58
C GLN A 284 -12.94 15.49 -13.62
N VAL A 285 -13.58 16.66 -13.63
CA VAL A 285 -14.86 16.90 -12.95
C VAL A 285 -15.94 16.01 -13.55
N GLY A 286 -16.63 15.25 -12.71
CA GLY A 286 -17.57 14.19 -13.09
C GLY A 286 -16.89 12.93 -13.66
N GLY A 287 -15.57 12.80 -13.47
CA GLY A 287 -14.75 11.69 -13.92
C GLY A 287 -14.89 10.44 -13.04
N MET A 288 -13.91 9.55 -13.15
CA MET A 288 -13.97 8.23 -12.50
C MET A 288 -14.04 8.33 -10.97
N TRP A 289 -13.18 9.14 -10.35
CA TRP A 289 -13.16 9.28 -8.90
C TRP A 289 -14.45 9.91 -8.34
N ASP A 290 -15.00 10.90 -9.04
CA ASP A 290 -16.30 11.50 -8.72
C ASP A 290 -17.43 10.47 -8.82
N ALA A 291 -17.39 9.56 -9.80
CA ALA A 291 -18.39 8.50 -9.96
C ALA A 291 -18.35 7.50 -8.80
N LEU A 292 -17.16 7.04 -8.39
CA LEU A 292 -17.00 6.19 -7.20
C LEU A 292 -17.54 6.90 -5.95
N SER A 293 -17.21 8.19 -5.78
CA SER A 293 -17.70 9.00 -4.66
C SER A 293 -19.23 9.17 -4.68
N ALA A 294 -19.82 9.39 -5.86
CA ALA A 294 -21.27 9.52 -6.04
C ALA A 294 -22.04 8.21 -5.76
N GLU A 295 -21.38 7.06 -5.90
CA GLU A 295 -21.90 5.75 -5.48
C GLU A 295 -21.87 5.54 -3.97
N GLY A 296 -21.26 6.46 -3.20
CA GLY A 296 -21.08 6.34 -1.76
C GLY A 296 -19.90 5.45 -1.36
N ARG A 297 -19.01 5.14 -2.30
CA ARG A 297 -17.81 4.34 -2.05
C ARG A 297 -16.76 5.15 -1.31
N LYS A 298 -16.14 4.54 -0.30
CA LYS A 298 -14.97 5.09 0.40
C LYS A 298 -13.71 4.73 -0.38
N PHE A 299 -13.54 5.36 -1.54
CA PHE A 299 -12.43 5.08 -2.45
C PHE A 299 -11.61 6.36 -2.65
N PHE A 300 -10.37 6.35 -2.18
CA PHE A 300 -9.57 7.55 -1.99
C PHE A 300 -8.46 7.68 -3.03
N ASN A 301 -8.06 8.92 -3.30
CA ASN A 301 -6.91 9.21 -4.14
C ASN A 301 -5.67 9.44 -3.28
N PHE A 302 -4.57 8.79 -3.63
CA PHE A 302 -3.26 8.95 -3.03
C PHE A 302 -2.23 9.44 -4.05
N ALA A 303 -1.06 9.81 -3.52
CA ALA A 303 0.11 10.16 -4.29
C ALA A 303 1.33 9.43 -3.75
N SER A 304 2.26 9.07 -4.63
CA SER A 304 3.43 8.29 -4.28
C SER A 304 4.67 8.72 -5.07
N SER A 305 5.87 8.54 -4.53
CA SER A 305 7.08 9.02 -5.18
C SER A 305 7.45 8.23 -6.43
N ASP A 306 7.17 6.92 -6.42
CA ASP A 306 7.66 5.95 -7.41
C ASP A 306 9.16 6.16 -7.67
N ASP A 307 9.91 6.47 -6.60
CA ASP A 307 11.32 6.83 -6.70
C ASP A 307 12.15 5.61 -7.10
N HIS A 308 12.87 5.76 -8.20
CA HIS A 308 13.89 4.81 -8.64
C HIS A 308 15.26 5.49 -8.68
N TRP A 309 15.32 6.67 -9.29
CA TRP A 309 16.56 7.42 -9.48
C TRP A 309 16.33 8.91 -9.34
N HIS A 310 17.01 9.52 -8.38
CA HIS A 310 16.94 10.95 -8.18
C HIS A 310 17.42 11.74 -9.43
N TRP A 311 16.72 12.80 -9.78
CA TRP A 311 16.95 13.61 -10.98
C TRP A 311 18.37 14.18 -11.07
N SER A 312 18.97 14.54 -9.92
CA SER A 312 20.34 15.05 -9.88
C SER A 312 21.39 13.99 -10.21
N MET A 313 20.99 12.72 -10.28
CA MET A 313 21.82 11.56 -10.62
C MET A 313 21.46 10.95 -11.98
N GLY A 314 20.67 11.67 -12.78
CA GLY A 314 20.31 11.27 -14.14
C GLY A 314 18.99 10.50 -14.24
N GLY A 315 18.25 10.36 -13.15
CA GLY A 315 16.89 9.80 -13.17
C GLY A 315 15.80 10.85 -13.40
N SER A 316 14.57 10.50 -13.02
CA SER A 316 13.37 11.34 -13.20
C SER A 316 12.63 11.65 -11.91
N ASP A 317 13.24 11.38 -10.77
CA ASP A 317 12.52 11.32 -9.50
C ASP A 317 13.04 12.35 -8.50
N PHE A 318 12.16 12.75 -7.59
CA PHE A 318 12.55 13.38 -6.34
C PHE A 318 12.66 12.28 -5.30
N TRP A 319 13.47 12.48 -4.26
CA TRP A 319 13.48 11.52 -3.15
C TRP A 319 12.08 11.37 -2.57
N PRO A 320 11.74 10.21 -1.98
CA PRO A 320 10.46 10.01 -1.32
C PRO A 320 10.20 11.12 -0.29
N GLY A 321 9.11 11.87 -0.48
CA GLY A 321 8.77 13.02 0.35
C GLY A 321 9.48 14.33 0.03
N GLU A 322 10.48 14.41 -0.86
CA GLU A 322 11.14 15.69 -1.15
C GLU A 322 10.23 16.68 -1.88
N TYR A 323 9.36 16.16 -2.76
CA TYR A 323 8.39 16.96 -3.51
C TYR A 323 6.97 16.44 -3.35
N GLN A 324 6.78 15.13 -3.47
CA GLN A 324 5.46 14.50 -3.39
C GLN A 324 5.29 13.82 -2.04
N LYS A 325 4.19 14.11 -1.34
CA LYS A 325 3.86 13.56 -0.02
C LYS A 325 2.39 13.21 0.04
N THR A 326 2.06 12.11 0.71
CA THR A 326 0.71 11.85 1.22
C THR A 326 0.69 12.12 2.72
N TYR A 327 -0.06 13.14 3.13
CA TYR A 327 -0.30 13.44 4.53
C TYR A 327 -1.51 12.66 5.01
N THR A 328 -1.33 11.76 5.97
CA THR A 328 -2.40 10.92 6.52
C THR A 328 -2.59 11.25 8.00
N TYR A 329 -3.84 11.39 8.43
CA TYR A 329 -4.16 11.58 9.85
C TYR A 329 -3.95 10.26 10.61
N ILE A 330 -2.92 10.21 11.46
CA ILE A 330 -2.50 9.00 12.20
C ILE A 330 -2.58 9.29 13.70
N ASP A 331 -3.10 8.33 14.47
CA ASP A 331 -3.12 8.39 15.93
C ASP A 331 -1.71 8.22 16.51
N THR A 332 -1.05 9.34 16.82
CA THR A 332 0.33 9.34 17.34
C THR A 332 0.45 8.81 18.77
N ASP A 333 -0.67 8.69 19.49
CA ASP A 333 -0.74 8.10 20.83
C ASP A 333 -1.04 6.58 20.80
N ALA A 334 -1.26 5.99 19.61
CA ALA A 334 -1.57 4.57 19.48
C ALA A 334 -0.40 3.70 19.96
N ALA A 335 -0.73 2.61 20.67
CA ALA A 335 0.27 1.66 21.15
C ALA A 335 1.00 0.95 20.00
N GLU A 336 0.31 0.71 18.88
CA GLU A 336 0.85 0.08 17.68
C GLU A 336 0.81 1.08 16.52
N GLN A 337 1.92 1.80 16.31
CA GLN A 337 2.01 2.87 15.31
C GLN A 337 1.86 2.36 13.87
N ILE A 338 2.30 1.14 13.58
CA ILE A 338 2.09 0.52 12.26
C ILE A 338 0.59 0.35 12.00
N GLN A 339 -0.15 -0.23 12.94
CA GLN A 339 -1.60 -0.39 12.82
C GLN A 339 -2.31 0.97 12.66
N ALA A 340 -1.90 1.98 13.42
CA ALA A 340 -2.44 3.33 13.29
C ALA A 340 -2.20 3.93 11.89
N GLY A 341 -1.08 3.60 11.24
CA GLY A 341 -0.82 3.96 9.83
C GLY A 341 -1.79 3.28 8.86
N PHE A 342 -2.05 1.98 9.02
CA PHE A 342 -3.05 1.25 8.21
C PHE A 342 -4.46 1.82 8.39
N ASP A 343 -4.86 2.09 9.64
CA ASP A 343 -6.19 2.65 9.94
C ASP A 343 -6.34 4.09 9.41
N GLY A 344 -5.29 4.90 9.53
CA GLY A 344 -5.24 6.26 8.99
C GLY A 344 -5.44 6.25 7.48
N ASN A 345 -4.67 5.43 6.74
CA ASN A 345 -4.79 5.33 5.29
C ASN A 345 -6.16 4.78 4.86
N ARG A 346 -6.68 3.74 5.51
CA ARG A 346 -8.02 3.18 5.23
C ARG A 346 -9.14 4.19 5.48
N SER A 347 -8.97 5.12 6.43
CA SER A 347 -9.98 6.12 6.72
C SER A 347 -10.19 7.14 5.59
N GLY A 348 -9.18 7.29 4.72
CA GLY A 348 -9.15 8.32 3.69
C GLY A 348 -9.02 9.74 4.22
N ASN A 349 -8.77 9.92 5.53
CA ASN A 349 -8.46 11.21 6.11
C ASN A 349 -7.02 11.61 5.76
N SER A 350 -6.81 11.81 4.46
CA SER A 350 -5.52 12.07 3.85
C SER A 350 -5.62 13.20 2.83
N ARG A 351 -4.49 13.86 2.58
CA ARG A 351 -4.33 14.81 1.48
C ARG A 351 -2.97 14.59 0.83
N SER A 352 -2.89 14.74 -0.48
CA SER A 352 -1.61 14.71 -1.19
C SER A 352 -1.12 16.12 -1.49
N GLY A 353 0.19 16.31 -1.43
CA GLY A 353 0.87 17.54 -1.78
C GLY A 353 1.97 17.29 -2.81
N GLN A 354 2.10 18.19 -3.78
CA GLN A 354 3.19 18.26 -4.74
C GLN A 354 3.85 19.62 -4.61
N GLY A 355 5.09 19.62 -4.12
CA GLY A 355 5.76 20.77 -3.56
C GLY A 355 5.25 21.14 -2.17
N ASP A 356 6.00 22.00 -1.48
CA ASP A 356 5.61 22.55 -0.19
C ASP A 356 4.99 23.93 -0.41
N LEU A 357 3.69 24.04 -0.16
CA LEU A 357 2.95 25.31 -0.29
C LEU A 357 3.17 26.25 0.90
N ILE A 358 3.61 25.71 2.04
CA ILE A 358 3.88 26.40 3.31
C ILE A 358 4.96 25.59 4.03
N ASP A 359 6.09 26.22 4.38
CA ASP A 359 7.09 25.65 5.28
C ASP A 359 6.40 25.38 6.65
N GLU A 360 6.44 24.14 7.13
CA GLU A 360 5.79 23.73 8.39
C GLU A 360 6.32 24.47 9.63
#